data_AF-A0A2S2N5X1-F1
#
_entry.id   AF-A0A2S2N5X1-F1
#
_cell.length_a   1.000
_cell.length_b   1.000
_cell.length_c   1.000
_cell.angle_alpha   90.00
_cell.angle_beta   90.00
_cell.angle_gamma   90.00
#
_symmetry.space_group_name_H-M   'P 1'
#
loop_
_entity.id
_entity.type
_entity.pdbx_description
1 polymer ?
#
loop_
_entity_poly.entity_id
_entity_poly.type
_entity_poly.pdbx_seq_one_letter_code
_entity_poly.pdbx_strand_id
1 'polypeptide(L)'
;GNVWMTHEEMESLPATPTAEPREISWEQILAHGDMNHEWVGNEWLPSLGLPQYRSYFMESLVDARMLDHLSKKELRGQLKMVDSFHRVSLHYGIMCLKRLNYDRKELERRREESQGGTSDVVVWSNERVSAWVSSVG
;
A
#
# COMPACT_ATOMS: atom_id res chain seq x y z
N GLY A 1 -16.69 -35.76 34.59
CA GLY A 1 -17.73 -36.53 33.90
C GLY A 1 -18.13 -35.74 32.69
N ASN A 2 -17.94 -36.29 31.49
CA ASN A 2 -18.25 -35.59 30.25
C ASN A 2 -19.77 -35.60 30.08
N VAL A 3 -20.38 -34.41 30.14
CA VAL A 3 -21.79 -34.20 29.81
C VAL A 3 -21.87 -34.05 28.30
N TRP A 4 -22.40 -35.07 27.63
CA TRP A 4 -22.81 -34.95 26.24
C TRP A 4 -24.14 -34.19 26.24
N MET A 5 -24.16 -32.97 25.70
CA MET A 5 -25.41 -32.27 25.38
C MET A 5 -26.06 -32.96 24.18
N THR A 6 -27.36 -33.22 24.27
CA THR A 6 -28.12 -33.83 23.17
C THR A 6 -28.39 -32.79 22.08
N HIS A 7 -28.55 -33.26 20.85
CA HIS A 7 -28.78 -32.42 19.65
C HIS A 7 -29.99 -31.48 19.78
N GLU A 8 -30.93 -31.80 20.65
CA GLU A 8 -32.16 -31.04 20.89
C GLU A 8 -31.93 -29.75 21.70
N GLU A 9 -30.88 -29.68 22.52
CA GLU A 9 -30.56 -28.48 23.31
C GLU A 9 -29.83 -27.38 22.51
N MET A 10 -29.29 -27.71 21.31
CA MET A 10 -28.54 -26.77 20.46
C MET A 10 -29.44 -25.77 19.71
N GLU A 11 -30.71 -26.11 19.48
CA GLU A 11 -31.62 -25.31 18.64
C GLU A 11 -32.34 -24.17 19.38
N SER A 12 -32.12 -24.00 20.70
CA SER A 12 -32.85 -23.03 21.52
C SER A 12 -32.09 -21.74 21.87
N LEU A 13 -30.90 -21.51 21.28
CA LEU A 13 -30.11 -20.31 21.59
C LEU A 13 -30.52 -19.11 20.70
N PRO A 14 -30.76 -17.92 21.27
CA PRO A 14 -31.08 -16.73 20.48
C PRO A 14 -29.89 -16.33 19.61
N ALA A 15 -30.14 -16.15 18.31
CA ALA A 15 -29.13 -15.78 17.32
C ALA A 15 -28.39 -14.50 17.74
N THR A 16 -27.10 -14.64 18.03
CA THR A 16 -26.16 -13.51 18.09
C THR A 16 -26.08 -12.87 16.71
N PRO A 17 -26.06 -11.52 16.58
CA PRO A 17 -25.88 -10.88 15.29
C PRO A 17 -24.48 -11.23 14.78
N THR A 18 -24.42 -12.16 13.83
CA THR A 18 -23.23 -12.46 13.05
C THR A 18 -22.79 -11.17 12.37
N ALA A 19 -21.64 -10.63 12.79
CA ALA A 19 -20.94 -9.64 12.01
C ALA A 19 -20.57 -10.31 10.67
N GLU A 20 -21.30 -9.95 9.62
CA GLU A 20 -21.01 -10.31 8.22
C GLU A 20 -19.50 -10.16 7.97
N PRO A 21 -18.76 -11.24 7.65
CA PRO A 21 -17.40 -11.12 7.17
C PRO A 21 -17.45 -10.25 5.92
N ARG A 22 -16.74 -9.11 5.91
CA ARG A 22 -16.60 -8.30 4.71
C ARG A 22 -16.04 -9.22 3.62
N GLU A 23 -16.86 -9.57 2.64
CA GLU A 23 -16.45 -10.40 1.51
C GLU A 23 -15.23 -9.73 0.88
N ILE A 24 -14.08 -10.41 0.95
CA ILE A 24 -12.85 -9.91 0.34
C ILE A 24 -13.05 -10.08 -1.16
N SER A 25 -13.21 -8.96 -1.89
CA SER A 25 -13.39 -9.01 -3.33
C SER A 25 -12.15 -9.61 -3.99
N TRP A 26 -12.35 -10.68 -4.79
CA TRP A 26 -11.27 -11.29 -5.56
C TRP A 26 -10.63 -10.31 -6.55
N GLU A 27 -11.39 -9.33 -7.02
CA GLU A 27 -10.89 -8.24 -7.88
C GLU A 27 -9.87 -7.38 -7.12
N GLN A 28 -10.12 -7.10 -5.83
CA GLN A 28 -9.15 -6.41 -4.97
C GLN A 28 -7.90 -7.27 -4.74
N ILE A 29 -8.06 -8.57 -4.48
CA ILE A 29 -6.92 -9.49 -4.29
C ILE A 29 -6.03 -9.54 -5.53
N LEU A 30 -6.62 -9.62 -6.72
CA LEU A 30 -5.90 -9.67 -8.00
C LEU A 30 -5.23 -8.34 -8.34
N ALA A 31 -5.90 -7.21 -8.10
CA ALA A 31 -5.31 -5.88 -8.27
C ALA A 31 -4.08 -5.66 -7.37
N HIS A 32 -4.10 -6.21 -6.14
CA HIS A 32 -2.94 -6.20 -5.25
C HIS A 32 -1.80 -7.15 -5.69
N GLY A 33 -2.09 -8.15 -6.53
CA GLY A 33 -1.06 -9.04 -7.11
C GLY A 33 -0.11 -8.31 -8.06
N ASP A 34 -0.61 -7.31 -8.78
CA ASP A 34 0.17 -6.48 -9.72
C ASP A 34 1.11 -5.51 -9.01
N MET A 35 0.87 -5.22 -7.72
CA MET A 35 1.67 -4.34 -6.86
C MET A 35 2.46 -5.13 -5.82
N ASN A 36 3.17 -6.15 -6.30
CA ASN A 36 4.01 -7.02 -5.48
C ASN A 36 5.29 -6.33 -4.97
N HIS A 37 6.12 -7.06 -4.22
CA HIS A 37 7.36 -6.55 -3.64
C HIS A 37 8.41 -6.12 -4.68
N GLU A 38 8.39 -6.70 -5.89
CA GLU A 38 9.26 -6.25 -6.98
C GLU A 38 8.82 -4.89 -7.49
N TRP A 39 7.52 -4.68 -7.72
CA TRP A 39 7.00 -3.37 -8.11
C TRP A 39 7.25 -2.30 -7.04
N VAL A 40 6.96 -2.64 -5.76
CA VAL A 40 7.20 -1.75 -4.62
C VAL A 40 8.67 -1.33 -4.57
N GLY A 41 9.60 -2.29 -4.66
CA GLY A 41 11.04 -2.02 -4.54
C GLY A 41 11.67 -1.38 -5.78
N ASN A 42 11.30 -1.82 -6.99
CA ASN A 42 11.96 -1.44 -8.24
C ASN A 42 11.37 -0.18 -8.89
N GLU A 43 10.08 0.06 -8.74
CA GLU A 43 9.38 1.14 -9.45
C GLU A 43 8.85 2.18 -8.48
N TRP A 44 8.04 1.76 -7.52
CA TRP A 44 7.31 2.69 -6.66
C TRP A 44 8.23 3.44 -5.70
N LEU A 45 9.13 2.75 -4.99
CA LEU A 45 10.02 3.37 -4.02
C LEU A 45 11.01 4.37 -4.66
N PRO A 46 11.65 4.06 -5.81
CA PRO A 46 12.40 5.06 -6.57
C PRO A 46 11.55 6.23 -7.05
N SER A 47 10.28 6.00 -7.42
CA SER A 47 9.38 7.08 -7.83
C SER A 47 9.09 8.08 -6.71
N LEU A 48 9.26 7.70 -5.44
CA LEU A 48 9.17 8.59 -4.27
C LEU A 48 10.50 9.28 -3.91
N GLY A 49 11.57 9.03 -4.66
CA GLY A 49 12.91 9.49 -4.31
C GLY A 49 13.53 8.72 -3.14
N LEU A 50 13.10 7.48 -2.92
CA LEU A 50 13.57 6.60 -1.83
C LEU A 50 14.33 5.33 -2.28
N PRO A 51 15.12 5.34 -3.39
CA PRO A 51 15.74 4.11 -3.91
C PRO A 51 16.74 3.46 -2.94
N GLN A 52 17.31 4.21 -2.00
CA GLN A 52 18.25 3.71 -0.99
C GLN A 52 17.64 2.69 -0.02
N TYR A 53 16.30 2.63 0.07
CA TYR A 53 15.61 1.65 0.93
C TYR A 53 15.19 0.37 0.19
N ARG A 54 15.43 0.31 -1.13
CA ARG A 54 14.97 -0.77 -2.01
C ARG A 54 15.34 -2.16 -1.51
N SER A 55 16.62 -2.40 -1.20
CA SER A 55 17.09 -3.72 -0.79
C SER A 55 16.35 -4.23 0.45
N TYR A 56 16.15 -3.38 1.46
CA TYR A 56 15.45 -3.77 2.69
C TYR A 56 13.97 -4.10 2.47
N PHE A 57 13.29 -3.35 1.59
CA PHE A 57 11.91 -3.62 1.20
C PHE A 57 11.80 -4.94 0.42
N MET A 58 12.73 -5.19 -0.50
CA MET A 58 12.77 -6.43 -1.28
C MET A 58 13.09 -7.65 -0.41
N GLU A 59 14.11 -7.57 0.44
CA GLU A 59 14.48 -8.64 1.39
C GLU A 59 13.34 -8.97 2.35
N SER A 60 12.55 -7.95 2.73
CA SER A 60 11.38 -8.11 3.61
C SER A 60 10.09 -8.45 2.85
N LEU A 61 10.16 -8.65 1.53
CA LEU A 61 9.05 -8.97 0.64
C LEU A 61 7.85 -8.01 0.79
N VAL A 62 8.12 -6.72 1.01
CA VAL A 62 7.07 -5.72 1.26
C VAL A 62 6.30 -5.45 -0.03
N ASP A 63 5.04 -5.89 -0.08
CA ASP A 63 4.09 -5.55 -1.14
C ASP A 63 3.14 -4.41 -0.74
N ALA A 64 2.26 -3.99 -1.66
CA ALA A 64 1.34 -2.89 -1.43
C ALA A 64 0.34 -3.12 -0.27
N ARG A 65 -0.03 -4.37 0.00
CA ARG A 65 -0.98 -4.73 1.07
C ARG A 65 -0.33 -4.51 2.45
N MET A 66 0.98 -4.75 2.53
CA MET A 66 1.74 -4.58 3.78
C MET A 66 1.97 -3.13 4.15
N LEU A 67 2.02 -2.20 3.17
CA LEU A 67 2.40 -0.80 3.38
C LEU A 67 1.60 -0.11 4.50
N ASP A 68 0.32 -0.42 4.61
CA ASP A 68 -0.58 0.15 5.62
C ASP A 68 -0.40 -0.40 7.03
N HIS A 69 0.25 -1.55 7.13
CA HIS A 69 0.42 -2.28 8.37
C HIS A 69 1.83 -2.13 8.93
N LEU A 70 2.74 -1.47 8.21
CA LEU A 70 4.11 -1.21 8.67
C LEU A 70 4.10 -0.32 9.92
N SER A 71 4.53 -0.87 11.04
CA SER A 71 4.68 -0.11 12.28
C SER A 71 5.91 0.81 12.24
N LYS A 72 5.90 1.83 13.11
CA LYS A 72 7.06 2.72 13.31
C LYS A 72 8.33 1.95 13.72
N LYS A 73 8.18 0.82 14.42
CA LYS A 73 9.30 -0.04 14.85
C LYS A 73 9.90 -0.75 13.65
N GLU A 74 9.09 -1.34 12.77
CA GLU A 74 9.55 -2.04 11.56
C GLU A 74 10.22 -1.09 10.58
N LEU A 75 9.64 0.10 10.37
CA LEU A 75 10.22 1.14 9.53
C LEU A 75 11.66 1.49 9.97
N ARG A 76 11.90 1.65 11.27
CA ARG A 76 13.22 2.02 11.80
C ARG A 76 14.18 0.84 11.89
N GLY A 77 13.68 -0.33 12.30
CA GLY A 77 14.48 -1.50 12.62
C GLY A 77 14.80 -2.34 11.39
N GLN A 78 13.76 -2.86 10.73
CA GLN A 78 13.87 -3.78 9.60
C GLN A 78 14.14 -3.02 8.30
N LEU A 79 13.36 -1.97 8.02
CA LEU A 79 13.43 -1.21 6.77
C LEU A 79 14.45 -0.05 6.81
N LYS A 80 15.17 0.08 7.93
CA LYS A 80 16.27 1.05 8.14
C LYS A 80 15.92 2.53 7.91
N MET A 81 14.65 2.88 7.88
CA MET A 81 14.15 4.24 7.67
C MET A 81 14.17 5.05 8.98
N VAL A 82 15.38 5.40 9.44
CA VAL A 82 15.62 6.17 10.67
C VAL A 82 15.30 7.65 10.51
N ASP A 83 15.46 8.17 9.30
CA ASP A 83 15.12 9.56 8.93
C ASP A 83 13.60 9.82 9.03
N SER A 84 13.21 10.90 9.72
CA SER A 84 11.79 11.26 9.86
C SER A 84 11.16 11.82 8.59
N PHE A 85 11.91 12.58 7.81
CA PHE A 85 11.43 13.14 6.56
C PHE A 85 11.19 12.03 5.52
N HIS A 86 12.07 11.04 5.44
CA HIS A 86 11.82 9.87 4.59
C HIS A 86 10.57 9.09 4.99
N ARG A 87 10.29 8.93 6.29
CA ARG A 87 9.03 8.33 6.74
C ARG A 87 7.80 9.17 6.37
N VAL A 88 7.92 10.49 6.38
CA VAL A 88 6.85 11.39 5.92
C VAL A 88 6.64 11.26 4.42
N SER A 89 7.71 11.20 3.62
CA SER A 89 7.63 10.94 2.17
C SER A 89 6.92 9.61 1.88
N LEU A 90 7.32 8.53 2.55
CA LEU A 90 6.66 7.23 2.43
C LEU A 90 5.17 7.31 2.80
N HIS A 91 4.84 7.98 3.90
CA HIS A 91 3.45 8.14 4.35
C HIS A 91 2.57 8.80 3.28
N TYR A 92 3.03 9.89 2.66
CA TYR A 92 2.28 10.54 1.58
C TYR A 92 2.23 9.70 0.30
N GLY A 93 3.28 8.94 0.00
CA GLY A 93 3.25 7.93 -1.06
C GLY A 93 2.15 6.89 -0.84
N ILE A 94 2.02 6.36 0.38
CA ILE A 94 0.95 5.41 0.75
C ILE A 94 -0.43 6.08 0.66
N MET A 95 -0.55 7.32 1.15
CA MET A 95 -1.81 8.08 1.01
C MET A 95 -2.21 8.30 -0.46
N CYS A 96 -1.24 8.49 -1.36
CA CYS A 96 -1.49 8.60 -2.79
C CYS A 96 -2.07 7.29 -3.34
N LEU A 97 -1.47 6.14 -3.02
CA LEU A 97 -2.01 4.84 -3.41
C LEU A 97 -3.42 4.58 -2.85
N LYS A 98 -3.69 4.95 -1.59
CA LYS A 98 -5.03 4.86 -1.00
C LYS A 98 -6.08 5.65 -1.75
N ARG A 99 -5.75 6.89 -2.16
CA ARG A 99 -6.67 7.75 -2.93
C ARG A 99 -6.96 7.19 -4.32
N LEU A 100 -6.06 6.36 -4.84
CA LEU A 100 -6.20 5.63 -6.09
C LEU A 100 -6.79 4.23 -5.88
N ASN A 101 -7.24 3.91 -4.67
CA ASN A 101 -7.76 2.58 -4.31
C ASN A 101 -6.79 1.44 -4.64
N TYR A 102 -5.47 1.71 -4.57
CA TYR A 102 -4.41 0.79 -5.00
C TYR A 102 -4.59 0.29 -6.44
N ASP A 103 -5.12 1.13 -7.34
CA ASP A 103 -5.16 0.85 -8.78
C ASP A 103 -3.86 1.31 -9.44
N ARG A 104 -3.01 0.33 -9.78
CA ARG A 104 -1.73 0.56 -10.46
C ARG A 104 -1.92 1.18 -11.84
N LYS A 105 -2.90 0.70 -12.61
CA LYS A 105 -3.12 1.16 -13.99
C LYS A 105 -3.58 2.61 -13.99
N GLU A 106 -4.44 2.97 -13.03
CA GLU A 106 -4.88 4.35 -12.86
C GLU A 106 -3.74 5.28 -12.43
N LEU A 107 -2.83 4.81 -11.55
CA LEU A 107 -1.62 5.57 -11.20
C LEU A 107 -0.75 5.84 -12.43
N GLU A 108 -0.49 4.81 -13.23
CA GLU A 108 0.32 4.91 -14.45
C GLU A 108 -0.31 5.86 -15.48
N ARG A 109 -1.62 5.70 -15.74
CA ARG A 109 -2.39 6.57 -16.64
C ARG A 109 -2.32 8.05 -16.23
N ARG A 110 -2.58 8.36 -14.95
CA ARG A 110 -2.52 9.74 -14.44
C ARG A 110 -1.12 10.33 -14.52
N ARG A 111 -0.08 9.51 -14.27
CA ARG A 111 1.32 9.93 -14.42
C ARG A 111 1.66 10.30 -15.86
N GLU A 112 1.20 9.51 -16.82
CA GLU A 112 1.41 9.78 -18.25
C GLU A 112 0.69 11.07 -18.70
N GLU A 113 -0.58 11.24 -18.32
CA GLU A 113 -1.36 12.45 -18.64
C GLU A 113 -0.78 13.73 -18.04
N SER A 114 -0.12 13.63 -16.88
CA SER A 114 0.51 14.76 -16.20
C SER A 114 1.90 15.18 -16.74
N GLN A 115 2.44 14.49 -17.74
CA GLN A 115 3.76 14.82 -18.31
C GLN A 115 3.76 16.16 -19.04
N GLY A 116 2.69 16.47 -19.77
CA GLY A 116 2.61 17.64 -20.67
C GLY A 116 2.25 18.97 -20.00
N GLY A 117 2.01 19.00 -18.69
CA GLY A 117 1.56 20.21 -18.00
C GLY A 117 1.75 20.18 -16.49
N THR A 118 1.33 21.25 -15.82
CA THR A 118 1.35 21.38 -14.35
C THR A 118 0.00 20.99 -13.74
N SER A 119 -0.49 19.81 -14.08
CA SER A 119 -1.72 19.21 -13.54
C SER A 119 -1.39 17.99 -12.68
N ASP A 120 -2.32 17.67 -11.79
CA ASP A 120 -2.31 16.43 -11.01
C ASP A 120 -0.97 16.12 -10.30
N VAL A 121 -0.45 17.12 -9.59
CA VAL A 121 0.84 17.05 -8.89
C VAL A 121 0.91 15.91 -7.86
N VAL A 122 -0.25 15.40 -7.42
CA VAL A 122 -0.35 14.32 -6.41
C VAL A 122 0.27 13.00 -6.90
N VAL A 123 0.29 12.73 -8.21
CA VAL A 123 0.83 11.47 -8.76
C VAL A 123 2.26 11.59 -9.28
N TRP A 124 2.85 12.78 -9.25
CA TRP A 124 4.18 13.03 -9.83
C TRP A 124 5.25 12.17 -9.17
N SER A 125 6.11 11.58 -10.01
CA SER A 125 7.33 10.94 -9.55
C SER A 125 8.39 11.96 -9.19
N ASN A 126 9.40 11.55 -8.41
CA ASN A 126 10.58 12.35 -8.11
C ASN A 126 11.29 12.83 -9.39
N GLU A 127 11.31 12.00 -10.44
CA GLU A 127 11.84 12.36 -11.75
C GLU A 127 11.01 13.48 -12.41
N ARG A 128 9.68 13.36 -12.41
CA ARG A 128 8.77 14.38 -12.95
C ARG A 128 8.93 15.72 -12.22
N VAL A 129 9.06 15.68 -10.90
CA VAL A 129 9.34 16.87 -10.07
C VAL A 129 10.69 17.48 -10.45
N SER A 130 11.74 16.67 -10.58
CA SER A 130 13.07 17.15 -10.98
C SER A 130 13.06 17.80 -12.37
N ALA A 131 12.38 17.18 -13.34
CA ALA A 131 12.21 17.74 -14.68
C ALA A 131 11.43 19.06 -14.66
N TRP A 132 10.40 19.17 -13.84
CA TRP A 132 9.67 20.43 -13.65
C TRP A 132 10.57 21.53 -13.10
N VAL A 133 11.33 21.24 -12.04
CA VAL A 133 12.28 22.21 -11.45
C VAL A 133 13.28 22.70 -12.50
N SER A 134 13.79 21.80 -13.35
CA SER A 134 14.69 22.18 -14.44
C SER A 134 14.02 23.02 -15.54
N SER A 135 12.71 22.87 -15.77
CA SER A 135 11.97 23.63 -16.79
C SER A 135 11.58 25.04 -16.37
N VAL A 136 11.60 25.34 -15.06
CA VAL A 136 11.23 26.67 -14.54
C VAL A 136 12.44 27.58 -14.31
N GLY A 137 13.65 27.03 -14.37
CA GLY A 137 14.93 27.75 -14.35
C GLY A 137 15.44 28.09 -15.75
#